data_AF-A0A3C1UIC7-F1
#
_entry.id   AF-A0A3C1UIC7-F1
#
_cell.length_a   1.000
_cell.length_b   1.000
_cell.length_c   1.000
_cell.angle_alpha   90.00
_cell.angle_beta   90.00
_cell.angle_gamma   90.00
#
_symmetry.space_group_name_H-M   'P 1'
#
loop_
_entity.id
_entity.type
_entity.pdbx_description
1 polymer ?
#
loop_
_entity_poly.entity_id
_entity_poly.type
_entity_poly.pdbx_seq_one_letter_code
_entity_poly.pdbx_strand_id
1 'polypeptide(L)'
;KMSKSKGNVIDPKTLTDKYGTDALRIGLIVGNTPGSSFALSEDKIKGYKHFANKIWNIARFVLTSTADMPENAAILKDDQVLIDALNTQVIDITKDIEEYRFYMAAEKIYHYIWSEFADVILEQSKPILVGTDIAAKNSRQQTLLTILTTCLKVLHPFMPFVTEELWSAVVPNSSKMLIVEKWPIIQ
;
A
#
# COMPACT_ATOMS: atom_id res chain seq x y z
N LYS A 1 -8.12 -23.64 18.36
CA LYS A 1 -6.81 -24.34 18.20
C LYS A 1 -6.87 -25.24 16.96
N MET A 2 -6.12 -24.91 15.92
CA MET A 2 -5.92 -25.77 14.74
C MET A 2 -4.99 -26.94 15.13
N SER A 3 -5.30 -28.15 14.69
CA SER A 3 -4.48 -29.35 14.94
C SER A 3 -4.71 -30.38 13.84
N LYS A 4 -3.63 -30.96 13.30
CA LYS A 4 -3.73 -32.06 12.32
C LYS A 4 -4.59 -33.21 12.85
N SER A 5 -4.47 -33.51 14.15
CA SER A 5 -5.27 -34.56 14.82
C SER A 5 -6.76 -34.26 14.93
N LYS A 6 -7.18 -32.98 14.80
CA LYS A 6 -8.59 -32.57 14.85
C LYS A 6 -9.22 -32.40 13.46
N GLY A 7 -8.44 -32.62 12.39
CA GLY A 7 -8.89 -32.43 11.01
C GLY A 7 -9.29 -30.99 10.65
N ASN A 8 -8.98 -30.01 11.51
CA ASN A 8 -9.39 -28.61 11.36
C ASN A 8 -8.24 -27.70 10.91
N VAL A 9 -7.29 -28.26 10.14
CA VAL A 9 -6.16 -27.53 9.57
C VAL A 9 -6.50 -27.12 8.16
N ILE A 10 -6.33 -25.84 7.84
CA ILE A 10 -6.39 -25.35 6.47
C ILE A 10 -4.97 -25.38 5.91
N ASP A 11 -4.78 -26.01 4.76
CA ASP A 11 -3.49 -26.03 4.07
C ASP A 11 -3.16 -24.61 3.55
N PRO A 12 -2.04 -23.99 3.99
CA PRO A 12 -1.61 -22.69 3.49
C PRO A 12 -1.48 -22.66 1.97
N LYS A 13 -1.08 -23.77 1.33
CA LYS A 13 -0.92 -23.84 -0.12
C LYS A 13 -2.26 -23.66 -0.84
N THR A 14 -3.32 -24.28 -0.32
CA THR A 14 -4.68 -24.13 -0.87
C THR A 14 -5.14 -22.68 -0.81
N LEU A 15 -4.81 -21.98 0.28
CA LEU A 15 -5.15 -20.57 0.45
C LEU A 15 -4.33 -19.65 -0.47
N THR A 16 -3.02 -19.90 -0.60
CA THR A 16 -2.18 -19.12 -1.52
C THR A 16 -2.58 -19.34 -2.98
N ASP A 17 -2.92 -20.57 -3.38
CA ASP A 17 -3.35 -20.86 -4.75
C ASP A 17 -4.70 -20.16 -5.07
N LYS A 18 -5.59 -20.03 -4.08
CA LYS A 18 -6.93 -19.43 -4.26
C LYS A 18 -6.95 -17.90 -4.16
N TYR A 19 -6.16 -17.33 -3.25
CA TYR A 19 -6.21 -15.91 -2.90
C TYR A 19 -4.93 -15.12 -3.14
N GLY A 20 -3.80 -15.80 -3.37
CA GLY A 20 -2.48 -15.21 -3.48
C GLY A 20 -1.73 -15.18 -2.16
N THR A 21 -0.40 -15.26 -2.24
CA THR A 21 0.49 -15.28 -1.07
C THR A 21 0.40 -14.02 -0.22
N ASP A 22 0.28 -12.85 -0.84
CA ASP A 22 0.20 -11.58 -0.10
C ASP A 22 -1.10 -11.44 0.68
N ALA A 23 -2.23 -11.89 0.11
CA ALA A 23 -3.51 -11.89 0.81
C ALA A 23 -3.45 -12.77 2.07
N LEU A 24 -2.80 -13.93 1.98
CA LEU A 24 -2.57 -14.80 3.14
C LEU A 24 -1.63 -14.13 4.16
N ARG A 25 -0.50 -13.56 3.72
CA ARG A 25 0.49 -12.93 4.60
C ARG A 25 -0.11 -11.82 5.44
N ILE A 26 -0.74 -10.84 4.81
CA ILE A 26 -1.34 -9.71 5.54
C ILE A 26 -2.53 -10.17 6.40
N GLY A 27 -3.29 -11.17 5.93
CA GLY A 27 -4.41 -11.75 6.68
C GLY A 27 -4.01 -12.46 7.97
N LEU A 28 -2.78 -12.98 8.03
CA LEU A 28 -2.18 -13.57 9.25
C LEU A 28 -1.62 -12.53 10.22
N ILE A 29 -1.30 -11.32 9.72
CA ILE A 29 -0.65 -10.25 10.49
C ILE A 29 -1.68 -9.31 11.11
N VAL A 30 -2.60 -8.77 10.30
CA VAL A 30 -3.57 -7.78 10.77
C VAL A 30 -4.51 -8.40 11.81
N GLY A 31 -4.79 -7.68 12.89
CA GLY A 31 -5.70 -8.16 13.95
C GLY A 31 -5.18 -9.38 14.74
N ASN A 32 -3.88 -9.68 14.65
CA ASN A 32 -3.23 -10.74 15.42
C ASN A 32 -2.47 -10.13 16.61
N THR A 33 -3.22 -9.60 17.59
CA THR A 33 -2.66 -9.00 18.80
C THR A 33 -1.97 -10.07 19.65
N PRO A 34 -0.74 -9.83 20.14
CA PRO A 34 -0.05 -10.76 21.02
C PRO A 34 -0.90 -11.18 22.22
N GLY A 35 -0.94 -12.50 22.50
CA GLY A 35 -1.73 -13.07 23.60
C GLY A 35 -3.19 -13.35 23.27
N SER A 36 -3.68 -13.01 22.08
CA SER A 36 -5.04 -13.34 21.63
C SER A 36 -5.12 -14.67 20.86
N SER A 37 -6.26 -15.35 20.95
CA SER A 37 -6.53 -16.55 20.15
C SER A 37 -7.04 -16.14 18.77
N PHE A 38 -6.15 -16.11 17.78
CA PHE A 38 -6.50 -15.77 16.41
C PHE A 38 -7.18 -16.94 15.69
N ALA A 39 -8.41 -16.72 15.21
CA ALA A 39 -9.10 -17.62 14.30
C ALA A 39 -9.01 -17.08 12.87
N LEU A 40 -8.05 -17.57 12.09
CA LEU A 40 -7.95 -17.24 10.68
C LEU A 40 -9.18 -17.75 9.93
N SER A 41 -10.01 -16.85 9.41
CA SER A 41 -11.11 -17.19 8.52
C SER A 41 -10.69 -17.01 7.06
N GLU A 42 -11.21 -17.88 6.21
CA GLU A 42 -10.98 -17.79 4.76
C GLU A 42 -11.57 -16.49 4.18
N ASP A 43 -12.71 -16.04 4.70
CA ASP A 43 -13.33 -14.77 4.30
C ASP A 43 -12.43 -13.56 4.56
N LYS A 44 -11.66 -13.58 5.67
CA LYS A 44 -10.69 -12.54 5.96
C LYS A 44 -9.59 -12.50 4.90
N ILE A 45 -9.05 -13.66 4.51
CA ILE A 45 -8.02 -13.75 3.45
C ILE A 45 -8.59 -13.28 2.11
N LYS A 46 -9.85 -13.67 1.79
CA LYS A 46 -10.56 -13.20 0.61
C LYS A 46 -10.67 -11.67 0.59
N GLY A 47 -10.95 -11.03 1.74
CA GLY A 47 -10.91 -9.58 1.89
C GLY A 47 -9.59 -8.97 1.43
N TYR A 48 -8.45 -9.55 1.83
CA TYR A 48 -7.13 -9.06 1.42
C TYR A 48 -6.75 -9.36 -0.04
N LYS A 49 -7.38 -10.35 -0.70
CA LYS A 49 -7.33 -10.45 -2.16
C LYS A 49 -7.98 -9.24 -2.82
N HIS A 50 -9.11 -8.77 -2.30
CA HIS A 50 -9.75 -7.55 -2.81
C HIS A 50 -8.88 -6.31 -2.56
N PHE A 51 -8.17 -6.26 -1.43
CA PHE A 51 -7.17 -5.23 -1.17
C PHE A 51 -6.02 -5.25 -2.17
N ALA A 52 -5.45 -6.42 -2.47
CA ALA A 52 -4.44 -6.56 -3.53
C ALA A 52 -4.94 -5.99 -4.86
N ASN A 53 -6.17 -6.34 -5.27
CA ASN A 53 -6.79 -5.80 -6.48
C ASN A 53 -7.00 -4.27 -6.42
N LYS A 54 -7.36 -3.72 -5.25
CA LYS A 54 -7.50 -2.27 -5.05
C LYS A 54 -6.15 -1.58 -5.29
N ILE A 55 -5.04 -2.10 -4.77
CA ILE A 55 -3.70 -1.55 -4.98
C ILE A 55 -3.35 -1.54 -6.47
N TRP A 56 -3.63 -2.62 -7.19
CA TRP A 56 -3.46 -2.67 -8.65
C TRP A 56 -4.25 -1.60 -9.39
N ASN A 57 -5.50 -1.37 -9.00
CA ASN A 57 -6.34 -0.34 -9.61
C ASN A 57 -5.84 1.08 -9.31
N ILE A 58 -5.41 1.33 -8.07
CA ILE A 58 -4.78 2.60 -7.66
C ILE A 58 -3.52 2.84 -8.50
N ALA A 59 -2.62 1.85 -8.57
CA ALA A 59 -1.38 1.98 -9.32
C ALA A 59 -1.64 2.25 -10.82
N ARG A 60 -2.56 1.51 -11.43
CA ARG A 60 -2.95 1.74 -12.83
C ARG A 60 -3.46 3.17 -13.05
N PHE A 61 -4.33 3.66 -12.16
CA PHE A 61 -4.85 5.01 -12.25
C PHE A 61 -3.71 6.03 -12.18
N VAL A 62 -2.87 5.96 -11.14
CA VAL A 62 -1.75 6.88 -10.95
C VAL A 62 -0.82 6.86 -12.16
N LEU A 63 -0.34 5.68 -12.59
CA LEU A 63 0.59 5.56 -13.72
C LEU A 63 0.02 6.13 -15.02
N THR A 64 -1.27 5.90 -15.29
CA THR A 64 -1.93 6.45 -16.47
C THR A 64 -2.07 7.96 -16.35
N SER A 65 -2.43 8.45 -15.16
CA SER A 65 -2.60 9.86 -14.87
C SER A 65 -1.30 10.64 -14.83
N THR A 66 -0.14 10.01 -14.65
CA THR A 66 1.18 10.67 -14.61
C THR A 66 2.02 10.45 -15.86
N ALA A 67 1.47 9.80 -16.90
CA ALA A 67 2.23 9.44 -18.11
C ALA A 67 2.73 10.66 -18.93
N ASP A 68 2.01 11.79 -18.86
CA ASP A 68 2.35 13.06 -19.53
C ASP A 68 3.00 14.10 -18.60
N MET A 69 3.34 13.70 -17.36
CA MET A 69 3.90 14.60 -16.37
C MET A 69 5.31 15.06 -16.78
N PRO A 70 5.62 16.38 -16.71
CA PRO A 70 6.96 16.86 -16.99
C PRO A 70 7.96 16.38 -15.93
N GLU A 71 9.21 16.21 -16.36
CA GLU A 71 10.31 15.93 -15.46
C GLU A 71 10.48 17.09 -14.46
N ASN A 72 10.61 16.79 -13.16
CA ASN A 72 10.76 17.76 -12.07
C ASN A 72 9.55 18.71 -11.88
N ALA A 73 8.33 18.22 -12.03
CA ALA A 73 7.12 18.95 -11.65
C ALA A 73 7.19 19.44 -10.18
N ALA A 74 6.99 20.75 -9.97
CA ALA A 74 6.97 21.32 -8.64
C ALA A 74 5.69 20.92 -7.90
N ILE A 75 5.83 20.54 -6.63
CA ILE A 75 4.71 20.29 -5.73
C ILE A 75 4.27 21.62 -5.13
N LEU A 76 3.00 21.98 -5.35
CA LEU A 76 2.37 23.16 -4.79
C LEU A 76 1.96 22.92 -3.34
N LYS A 77 1.73 24.02 -2.61
CA LYS A 77 1.42 23.98 -1.18
C LYS A 77 0.21 23.10 -0.83
N ASP A 78 -0.84 23.17 -1.64
CA ASP A 78 -2.07 22.41 -1.39
C ASP A 78 -1.85 20.90 -1.50
N ASP A 79 -0.94 20.48 -2.37
CA ASP A 79 -0.57 19.07 -2.55
C ASP A 79 0.50 18.62 -1.54
N GLN A 80 1.39 19.52 -1.12
CA GLN A 80 2.39 19.24 -0.09
C GLN A 80 1.75 18.78 1.22
N VAL A 81 0.58 19.33 1.58
CA VAL A 81 -0.18 18.92 2.77
C VAL A 81 -0.55 17.43 2.72
N LEU A 82 -0.81 16.87 1.55
CA LEU A 82 -1.13 15.44 1.40
C LEU A 82 0.09 14.55 1.67
N ILE A 83 1.27 15.02 1.23
CA ILE A 83 2.55 14.34 1.49
C ILE A 83 2.90 14.44 2.98
N ASP A 84 2.73 15.60 3.59
CA ASP A 84 3.00 15.79 5.02
C ASP A 84 2.07 14.94 5.90
N ALA A 85 0.80 14.78 5.48
CA ALA A 85 -0.14 13.88 6.13
C ALA A 85 0.28 12.41 6.01
N LEU A 86 0.71 11.97 4.81
CA LEU A 86 1.29 10.63 4.62
C LEU A 86 2.51 10.43 5.51
N ASN A 87 3.42 11.39 5.52
CA ASN A 87 4.66 11.35 6.30
C ASN A 87 4.38 11.15 7.80
N THR A 88 3.35 11.83 8.33
CA THR A 88 2.88 11.61 9.70
C THR A 88 2.44 10.16 9.93
N GLN A 89 1.69 9.57 8.98
CA GLN A 89 1.30 8.16 9.06
C GLN A 89 2.50 7.22 8.99
N VAL A 90 3.49 7.53 8.13
CA VAL A 90 4.72 6.73 8.00
C VAL A 90 5.52 6.74 9.29
N ILE A 91 5.64 7.88 9.98
CA ILE A 91 6.30 7.96 11.30
C ILE A 91 5.60 7.02 12.30
N ASP A 92 4.27 7.09 12.38
CA ASP A 92 3.48 6.26 13.28
C ASP A 92 3.58 4.75 12.96
N ILE A 93 3.61 4.40 11.67
CA ILE A 93 3.80 3.01 11.21
C ILE A 93 5.23 2.53 11.53
N THR A 94 6.22 3.40 11.34
CA THR A 94 7.63 3.09 11.62
C THR A 94 7.81 2.79 13.11
N LYS A 95 7.24 3.62 13.98
CA LYS A 95 7.24 3.37 15.43
C LYS A 95 6.60 2.03 15.79
N ASP A 96 5.49 1.66 15.17
CA ASP A 96 4.86 0.36 15.41
C ASP A 96 5.74 -0.80 14.97
N ILE A 97 6.46 -0.68 13.84
CA ILE A 97 7.41 -1.68 13.38
C ILE A 97 8.58 -1.82 14.38
N GLU A 98 9.15 -0.70 14.83
CA GLU A 98 10.26 -0.68 15.79
C GLU A 98 9.88 -1.27 17.16
N GLU A 99 8.62 -1.09 17.57
CA GLU A 99 8.07 -1.68 18.80
C GLU A 99 7.50 -3.10 18.59
N TYR A 100 7.78 -3.74 17.44
CA TYR A 100 7.33 -5.10 17.08
C TYR A 100 5.79 -5.26 17.01
N ARG A 101 5.05 -4.15 16.85
CA ARG A 101 3.60 -4.09 16.69
C ARG A 101 3.18 -4.18 15.21
N PHE A 102 3.67 -5.20 14.51
CA PHE A 102 3.44 -5.39 13.07
C PHE A 102 1.96 -5.44 12.67
N TYR A 103 1.10 -5.95 13.55
CA TYR A 103 -0.34 -6.00 13.32
C TYR A 103 -0.96 -4.60 13.22
N MET A 104 -0.51 -3.65 14.06
CA MET A 104 -0.92 -2.24 14.02
C MET A 104 -0.37 -1.54 12.78
N ALA A 105 0.91 -1.76 12.49
CA ALA A 105 1.58 -1.20 11.31
C ALA A 105 0.87 -1.61 10.01
N ALA A 106 0.55 -2.91 9.87
CA ALA A 106 -0.16 -3.45 8.71
C ALA A 106 -1.60 -2.91 8.60
N GLU A 107 -2.29 -2.75 9.73
CA GLU A 107 -3.65 -2.19 9.78
C GLU A 107 -3.67 -0.71 9.38
N LYS A 108 -2.72 0.09 9.89
CA LYS A 108 -2.57 1.51 9.53
C LYS A 108 -2.32 1.72 8.04
N ILE A 109 -1.36 1.01 7.45
CA ILE A 109 -1.08 1.16 6.00
C ILE A 109 -2.26 0.67 5.15
N TYR A 110 -2.95 -0.40 5.58
CA TYR A 110 -4.18 -0.86 4.93
C TYR A 110 -5.26 0.24 4.91
N HIS A 111 -5.53 0.86 6.06
CA HIS A 111 -6.53 1.92 6.18
C HIS A 111 -6.15 3.18 5.41
N TYR A 112 -4.87 3.58 5.45
CA TYR A 112 -4.40 4.71 4.67
C TYR A 112 -4.63 4.49 3.17
N ILE A 113 -4.19 3.35 2.62
CA ILE A 113 -4.34 3.06 1.19
C ILE A 113 -5.82 2.99 0.80
N TRP A 114 -6.65 2.35 1.61
CA TRP A 114 -8.05 2.14 1.29
C TRP A 114 -8.86 3.43 1.40
N SER A 115 -8.88 4.03 2.59
CA SER A 115 -9.81 5.11 2.92
C SER A 115 -9.27 6.48 2.53
N GLU A 116 -8.00 6.75 2.83
CA GLU A 116 -7.43 8.07 2.59
C GLU A 116 -6.97 8.20 1.14
N PHE A 117 -6.10 7.30 0.68
CA PHE A 117 -5.55 7.42 -0.66
C PHE A 117 -6.61 7.17 -1.72
N ALA A 118 -7.30 6.03 -1.68
CA ALA A 118 -8.18 5.64 -2.76
C ALA A 118 -9.55 6.34 -2.72
N ASP A 119 -10.20 6.40 -1.56
CA ASP A 119 -11.57 6.91 -1.48
C ASP A 119 -11.61 8.46 -1.38
N VAL A 120 -10.53 9.11 -0.90
CA VAL A 120 -10.47 10.57 -0.77
C VAL A 120 -9.52 11.19 -1.79
N ILE A 121 -8.21 10.94 -1.69
CA ILE A 121 -7.20 11.66 -2.48
C ILE A 121 -7.37 11.41 -3.99
N LEU A 122 -7.56 10.16 -4.43
CA LEU A 122 -7.76 9.89 -5.86
C LEU A 122 -9.02 10.56 -6.40
N GLU A 123 -10.13 10.50 -5.66
CA GLU A 123 -11.39 11.12 -6.07
C GLU A 123 -11.26 12.65 -6.20
N GLN A 124 -10.61 13.30 -5.23
CA GLN A 124 -10.30 14.73 -5.29
C GLN A 124 -9.35 15.10 -6.43
N SER A 125 -8.49 14.18 -6.84
CA SER A 125 -7.50 14.43 -7.89
C SER A 125 -8.10 14.42 -9.30
N LYS A 126 -9.18 13.66 -9.53
CA LYS A 126 -9.82 13.55 -10.85
C LYS A 126 -10.13 14.90 -11.51
N PRO A 127 -10.84 15.86 -10.87
CA PRO A 127 -11.13 17.16 -11.48
C PRO A 127 -9.87 17.99 -11.75
N ILE A 128 -8.84 17.88 -10.91
CA ILE A 128 -7.57 18.60 -11.08
C ILE A 128 -6.81 18.06 -12.30
N LEU A 129 -6.80 16.74 -12.47
CA LEU A 129 -6.10 16.06 -13.57
C LEU A 129 -6.69 16.34 -14.96
N VAL A 130 -7.99 16.65 -15.03
CA VAL A 130 -8.68 17.04 -16.29
C VAL A 130 -8.82 18.56 -16.43
N GLY A 131 -8.35 19.32 -15.45
CA GLY A 131 -8.45 20.78 -15.43
C GLY A 131 -7.51 21.46 -16.43
N THR A 132 -7.71 22.76 -16.62
CA THR A 132 -6.88 23.59 -17.52
C THR A 132 -5.67 24.20 -16.83
N ASP A 133 -5.60 24.18 -15.50
CA ASP A 133 -4.45 24.64 -14.74
C ASP A 133 -3.34 23.59 -14.79
N ILE A 134 -2.38 23.82 -15.68
CA ILE A 134 -1.23 22.93 -15.92
C ILE A 134 -0.36 22.81 -14.66
N ALA A 135 -0.19 23.88 -13.90
CA ALA A 135 0.66 23.85 -12.70
C ALA A 135 0.03 22.98 -11.62
N ALA A 136 -1.27 23.14 -11.37
CA ALA A 136 -2.01 22.30 -10.43
C ALA A 136 -2.05 20.83 -10.88
N LYS A 137 -2.27 20.58 -12.18
CA LYS A 137 -2.23 19.22 -12.75
C LYS A 137 -0.88 18.54 -12.50
N ASN A 138 0.22 19.19 -12.87
CA ASN A 138 1.57 18.62 -12.75
C ASN A 138 1.96 18.37 -11.28
N SER A 139 1.61 19.31 -10.40
CA SER A 139 1.80 19.16 -8.95
C SER A 139 1.04 17.95 -8.41
N ARG A 140 -0.23 17.78 -8.81
CA ARG A 140 -1.04 16.65 -8.35
C ARG A 140 -0.50 15.32 -8.87
N GLN A 141 -0.07 15.27 -10.14
CA GLN A 141 0.56 14.10 -10.73
C GLN A 141 1.80 13.66 -9.92
N GLN A 142 2.71 14.59 -9.63
CA GLN A 142 3.92 14.30 -8.86
C GLN A 142 3.59 13.83 -7.46
N THR A 143 2.56 14.41 -6.85
CA THR A 143 2.10 14.07 -5.51
C THR A 143 1.52 12.65 -5.46
N LEU A 144 0.66 12.29 -6.41
CA LEU A 144 0.10 10.94 -6.52
C LEU A 144 1.19 9.88 -6.72
N LEU A 145 2.17 10.17 -7.56
CA LEU A 145 3.31 9.27 -7.77
C LEU A 145 4.14 9.09 -6.50
N THR A 146 4.38 10.19 -5.76
CA THR A 146 5.13 10.19 -4.49
C THR A 146 4.41 9.38 -3.41
N ILE A 147 3.09 9.58 -3.28
CA ILE A 147 2.24 8.82 -2.34
C ILE A 147 2.27 7.33 -2.69
N LEU A 148 2.01 6.97 -3.96
CA LEU A 148 2.03 5.57 -4.40
C LEU A 148 3.38 4.90 -4.11
N THR A 149 4.48 5.54 -4.51
CA THR A 149 5.85 5.04 -4.30
C THR A 149 6.12 4.75 -2.82
N THR A 150 5.71 5.68 -1.94
CA THR A 150 5.88 5.55 -0.50
C THR A 150 4.99 4.46 0.09
N CYS A 151 3.72 4.37 -0.33
CA CYS A 151 2.82 3.30 0.08
C CYS A 151 3.36 1.91 -0.31
N LEU A 152 3.94 1.75 -1.50
CA LEU A 152 4.54 0.49 -1.93
C LEU A 152 5.71 0.10 -1.01
N LYS A 153 6.61 1.04 -0.69
CA LYS A 153 7.72 0.81 0.25
C LYS A 153 7.24 0.36 1.63
N VAL A 154 6.26 1.07 2.19
CA VAL A 154 5.73 0.80 3.54
C VAL A 154 4.94 -0.51 3.59
N LEU A 155 4.24 -0.86 2.50
CA LEU A 155 3.45 -2.08 2.41
C LEU A 155 4.29 -3.33 2.13
N HIS A 156 5.48 -3.18 1.54
CA HIS A 156 6.33 -4.30 1.09
C HIS A 156 6.63 -5.38 2.14
N PRO A 157 6.89 -5.06 3.44
CA PRO A 157 7.07 -6.10 4.46
C PRO A 157 5.87 -7.05 4.60
N PHE A 158 4.67 -6.55 4.31
CA PHE A 158 3.41 -7.28 4.46
C PHE A 158 2.98 -7.96 3.15
N MET A 159 3.11 -7.28 2.00
CA MET A 159 2.70 -7.76 0.67
C MET A 159 3.83 -7.66 -0.36
N PRO A 160 4.90 -8.46 -0.22
CA PRO A 160 6.11 -8.32 -1.03
C PRO A 160 5.90 -8.58 -2.53
N PHE A 161 5.01 -9.49 -2.94
CA PHE A 161 4.92 -9.87 -4.36
C PHE A 161 4.20 -8.82 -5.21
N VAL A 162 3.04 -8.35 -4.74
CA VAL A 162 2.23 -7.31 -5.41
C VAL A 162 3.01 -5.99 -5.44
N THR A 163 3.67 -5.64 -4.34
CA THR A 163 4.43 -4.37 -4.27
C THR A 163 5.67 -4.40 -5.15
N GLU A 164 6.39 -5.53 -5.23
CA GLU A 164 7.56 -5.69 -6.11
C GLU A 164 7.18 -5.63 -7.59
N GLU A 165 6.08 -6.30 -7.97
CA GLU A 165 5.59 -6.26 -9.34
C GLU A 165 5.19 -4.83 -9.76
N LEU A 166 4.46 -4.12 -8.89
CA LEU A 166 4.06 -2.73 -9.13
C LEU A 166 5.24 -1.76 -9.12
N TRP A 167 6.27 -2.02 -8.32
CA TRP A 167 7.47 -1.19 -8.24
C TRP A 167 8.17 -1.02 -9.59
N SER A 168 8.27 -2.12 -10.34
CA SER A 168 8.87 -2.13 -11.68
C SER A 168 8.15 -1.21 -12.67
N ALA A 169 6.84 -1.01 -12.49
CA ALA A 169 6.04 -0.11 -13.30
C ALA A 169 6.12 1.36 -12.84
N VAL A 170 6.31 1.60 -11.53
CA VAL A 170 6.40 2.94 -10.93
C VAL A 170 7.76 3.59 -11.13
N VAL A 171 8.84 2.82 -11.09
CA VAL A 171 10.21 3.32 -11.31
C VAL A 171 10.82 2.62 -12.53
N PRO A 172 10.30 2.90 -13.75
CA PRO A 172 10.82 2.30 -14.97
C PRO A 172 12.31 2.69 -15.08
N ASN A 173 13.16 1.69 -15.31
CA ASN A 173 14.63 1.78 -15.38
C ASN A 173 15.39 1.79 -14.03
N SER A 174 14.72 1.62 -12.89
CA SER A 174 15.44 1.22 -11.68
C SER A 174 15.92 -0.21 -11.84
N SER A 175 17.24 -0.42 -11.87
CA SER A 175 17.83 -1.76 -11.79
C SER A 175 17.71 -2.37 -10.39
N LYS A 176 17.08 -1.66 -9.45
CA LYS A 176 16.96 -2.05 -8.03
C LYS A 176 15.55 -2.49 -7.72
N MET A 177 15.45 -3.71 -7.20
CA MET A 177 14.25 -4.28 -6.60
C MET A 177 13.80 -3.46 -5.39
N LEU A 178 12.49 -3.47 -5.12
CA LEU A 178 11.92 -2.79 -3.96
C LEU A 178 12.50 -3.32 -2.64
N ILE A 179 12.77 -4.62 -2.56
CA ILE A 179 13.33 -5.25 -1.35
C ILE A 179 14.67 -4.66 -0.87
N VAL A 180 15.46 -4.03 -1.76
CA VAL A 180 16.74 -3.39 -1.41
C VAL A 180 16.65 -1.87 -1.25
N GLU A 181 15.46 -1.31 -1.42
CA GLU A 181 15.23 0.11 -1.21
C GLU A 181 15.27 0.47 0.28
N LYS A 182 15.67 1.71 0.56
CA LYS A 182 15.61 2.24 1.92
C LYS A 182 14.16 2.42 2.33
N TRP A 183 13.89 2.11 3.60
CA TRP A 183 12.67 2.55 4.26
C TRP A 183 12.49 4.07 4.09
N PRO A 184 11.28 4.59 3.87
CA PRO A 184 11.08 6.02 3.72
C PRO A 184 11.58 6.78 4.95
N ILE A 185 12.62 7.60 4.77
CA ILE A 185 13.14 8.48 5.82
C ILE A 185 12.38 9.79 5.69
N ILE A 186 11.55 10.08 6.69
CA ILE A 186 10.83 11.34 6.79
C ILE A 186 11.70 12.28 7.63
N GLN A 187 12.07 13.43 7.06
CA GLN A 187 12.77 14.51 7.76
C GLN A 187 11.78 15.55 8.28
#